data_AF-A0A5C7B7J0-F1
#
_entry.id   AF-A0A5C7B7J0-F1
#
_cell.length_a   1.000
_cell.length_b   1.000
_cell.length_c   1.000
_cell.angle_alpha   90.00
_cell.angle_beta   90.00
_cell.angle_gamma   90.00
#
_symmetry.space_group_name_H-M   'P 1'
#
loop_
_entity.id
_entity.type
_entity.pdbx_description
1 polymer ?
#
loop_
_entity_poly.entity_id
_entity_poly.type
_entity_poly.pdbx_seq_one_letter_code
_entity_poly.pdbx_strand_id
1 'polypeptide(L)'
;MMKISIKKLETYFTIFLIISAVLYSLPSSLLMAVYTPSYLGWAALFLILVTLGLFIWLSILNAKNRNYKKIMKRFAFLIVIYGVSVLIKYLVQTYY
;
A
#
# COMPACT_ATOMS: atom_id res chain seq x y z
N MET A 1 18.88 -16.62 -14.05
CA MET A 1 18.72 -15.24 -13.51
C MET A 1 17.43 -14.65 -14.10
N MET A 2 16.32 -14.69 -13.35
CA MET A 2 15.00 -14.29 -13.86
C MET A 2 14.92 -12.76 -13.93
N LYS A 3 14.97 -12.18 -15.15
CA LYS A 3 14.78 -10.74 -15.37
C LYS A 3 13.31 -10.38 -15.12
N ILE A 4 12.98 -10.04 -13.89
CA ILE A 4 11.66 -9.46 -13.57
C ILE A 4 11.55 -8.13 -14.32
N SER A 5 10.55 -8.03 -15.20
CA SER A 5 10.27 -6.79 -15.93
C SER A 5 9.80 -5.70 -14.97
N ILE A 6 10.35 -4.50 -15.09
CA ILE A 6 9.96 -3.33 -14.27
C ILE A 6 8.45 -3.08 -14.35
N LYS A 7 7.82 -3.34 -15.51
CA LYS A 7 6.37 -3.22 -15.69
C LYS A 7 5.59 -4.18 -14.77
N LYS A 8 6.04 -5.45 -14.66
CA LYS A 8 5.39 -6.43 -13.76
C LYS A 8 5.53 -6.01 -12.30
N LEU A 9 6.68 -5.45 -11.93
CA LEU A 9 6.91 -4.96 -10.57
C LEU A 9 6.04 -3.74 -10.24
N GLU A 10 5.82 -2.84 -11.20
CA GLU A 10 4.87 -1.73 -11.08
C GLU A 10 3.43 -2.25 -10.90
N THR A 11 3.03 -3.31 -11.62
CA THR A 11 1.72 -3.96 -11.43
C THR A 11 1.58 -4.57 -10.04
N TYR A 12 2.58 -5.32 -9.56
CA TYR A 12 2.55 -5.88 -8.21
C TYR A 12 2.45 -4.80 -7.15
N PHE A 13 3.28 -3.75 -7.24
CA PHE A 13 3.18 -2.60 -6.34
C PHE A 13 1.77 -2.01 -6.31
N THR A 14 1.14 -1.83 -7.47
CA THR A 14 -0.22 -1.28 -7.58
C THR A 14 -1.24 -2.19 -6.89
N ILE A 15 -1.17 -3.50 -7.12
CA ILE A 15 -2.07 -4.48 -6.50
C ILE A 15 -1.89 -4.50 -4.98
N PHE A 16 -0.64 -4.57 -4.50
CA PHE A 16 -0.34 -4.57 -3.06
C PHE A 16 -0.78 -3.27 -2.37
N LEU A 17 -0.60 -2.13 -3.04
CA LEU A 17 -1.06 -0.83 -2.55
C LEU A 17 -2.59 -0.77 -2.41
N ILE A 18 -3.32 -1.27 -3.41
CA ILE A 18 -4.79 -1.31 -3.35
C ILE A 18 -5.28 -2.25 -2.25
N ILE A 19 -4.71 -3.45 -2.15
CA ILE A 19 -5.12 -4.42 -1.11
C ILE A 19 -4.81 -3.87 0.29
N SER A 20 -3.62 -3.28 0.50
CA SER A 20 -3.28 -2.69 1.80
C SER A 20 -4.19 -1.51 2.15
N ALA A 21 -4.55 -0.67 1.18
CA ALA A 21 -5.51 0.41 1.34
C ALA A 21 -6.91 -0.07 1.74
N VAL A 22 -7.42 -1.11 1.06
CA VAL A 22 -8.71 -1.72 1.41
C VAL A 22 -8.69 -2.29 2.83
N LEU A 23 -7.65 -3.06 3.17
CA LEU A 23 -7.51 -3.62 4.52
C LEU A 23 -7.39 -2.55 5.59
N TYR A 24 -6.66 -1.47 5.34
CA TYR A 24 -6.54 -0.34 6.26
C TYR A 24 -7.87 0.39 6.49
N SER A 25 -8.73 0.42 5.47
CA SER A 25 -10.03 1.09 5.53
C SER A 25 -11.08 0.32 6.34
N LEU A 26 -10.80 -0.95 6.69
CA LEU A 26 -11.70 -1.75 7.51
C LEU A 26 -11.81 -1.20 8.94
N PRO A 27 -12.97 -1.38 9.60
CA PRO A 27 -13.16 -0.97 10.98
C PRO A 27 -12.18 -1.69 11.91
N SER A 28 -11.75 -0.98 12.94
CA SER A 28 -10.73 -1.49 13.86
C SER A 28 -11.17 -2.75 14.63
N SER A 29 -12.48 -2.95 14.78
CA SER A 29 -13.06 -4.18 15.36
C SER A 29 -12.75 -5.45 14.56
N LEU A 30 -12.48 -5.36 13.26
CA LEU A 30 -12.07 -6.51 12.43
C LEU A 30 -10.54 -6.72 12.43
N LEU A 31 -9.79 -5.65 12.67
CA LEU A 31 -8.32 -5.65 12.61
C LEU A 31 -7.66 -5.94 13.96
N MET A 32 -8.36 -5.66 15.07
CA MET A 32 -7.92 -5.94 16.44
C MET A 32 -8.64 -7.17 16.98
N ALA A 33 -7.88 -8.11 17.54
CA ALA A 33 -8.38 -9.04 18.54
C ALA A 33 -8.29 -8.38 19.94
N VAL A 34 -8.67 -9.11 20.99
CA VAL A 34 -8.85 -8.57 22.36
C VAL A 34 -7.62 -7.78 22.86
N TYR A 35 -6.40 -8.25 22.56
CA TYR A 35 -5.15 -7.59 23.00
C TYR A 35 -4.06 -7.50 21.91
N THR A 36 -4.30 -8.04 20.72
CA THR A 36 -3.32 -8.11 19.63
C THR A 36 -4.01 -7.92 18.28
N PRO A 37 -3.29 -7.58 17.20
CA PRO A 37 -3.88 -7.59 15.87
C PRO A 37 -4.42 -8.98 15.52
N SER A 38 -5.58 -9.02 14.88
CA SER A 38 -6.14 -10.26 14.32
C SER A 38 -5.23 -10.77 13.18
N TYR A 39 -5.49 -11.97 12.65
CA TYR A 39 -4.81 -12.44 11.45
C TYR A 39 -4.93 -11.43 10.29
N LEU A 40 -6.07 -10.75 10.15
CA LEU A 40 -6.24 -9.65 9.20
C LEU A 40 -5.38 -8.42 9.55
N GLY A 41 -5.31 -8.04 10.82
CA GLY A 41 -4.46 -6.94 11.28
C GLY A 41 -2.98 -7.19 10.98
N TRP A 42 -2.48 -8.39 11.26
CA TRP A 42 -1.12 -8.80 10.90
C TRP A 42 -0.89 -8.85 9.39
N ALA A 43 -1.86 -9.37 8.62
CA ALA A 43 -1.79 -9.36 7.16
C ALA A 43 -1.74 -7.93 6.61
N ALA A 44 -2.54 -7.02 7.15
CA ALA A 44 -2.53 -5.61 6.77
C ALA A 44 -1.16 -4.95 7.05
N LEU A 45 -0.59 -5.16 8.25
CA LEU A 45 0.74 -4.67 8.60
C LEU A 45 1.82 -5.24 7.67
N PHE A 46 1.80 -6.55 7.42
CA PHE A 46 2.73 -7.19 6.50
C PHE A 46 2.63 -6.63 5.08
N LEU A 47 1.40 -6.45 4.57
CA LEU A 47 1.16 -5.88 3.24
C LEU A 47 1.63 -4.43 3.14
N ILE A 48 1.48 -3.63 4.19
CA ILE A 48 2.02 -2.26 4.24
C ILE A 48 3.55 -2.30 4.13
N LEU A 49 4.22 -3.16 4.90
CA LEU A 49 5.68 -3.31 4.84
C LEU A 49 6.17 -3.76 3.46
N VAL A 50 5.50 -4.74 2.84
CA VAL A 50 5.81 -5.20 1.49
C VAL A 50 5.61 -4.08 0.46
N THR A 51 4.52 -3.33 0.58
CA THR A 51 4.22 -2.21 -0.33
C THR A 51 5.28 -1.10 -0.22
N LEU A 52 5.70 -0.76 1.00
CA LEU A 52 6.79 0.19 1.24
C LEU A 52 8.12 -0.31 0.68
N GLY A 53 8.44 -1.60 0.87
CA GLY A 53 9.63 -2.21 0.29
C GLY A 53 9.64 -2.12 -1.24
N LEU A 54 8.51 -2.45 -1.89
CA LEU A 54 8.35 -2.33 -3.34
C LEU A 54 8.44 -0.88 -3.80
N PHE A 55 7.88 0.06 -3.04
CA PHE A 55 7.94 1.48 -3.33
C PHE A 55 9.38 2.00 -3.33
N ILE A 56 10.17 1.67 -2.31
CA ILE A 56 11.58 2.05 -2.19
C ILE A 56 12.37 1.41 -3.34
N TRP A 57 12.19 0.11 -3.57
CA TRP A 57 12.88 -0.62 -4.63
C TRP A 57 12.63 -0.04 -6.01
N LEU A 58 11.36 0.21 -6.35
CA LEU A 58 10.96 0.86 -7.59
C LEU A 58 11.49 2.29 -7.69
N SER A 59 11.54 3.03 -6.59
CA SER A 59 12.08 4.39 -6.56
C SER A 59 13.58 4.40 -6.86
N ILE A 60 14.35 3.49 -6.24
CA ILE A 60 15.79 3.31 -6.52
C ILE A 60 16.02 2.95 -8.00
N LEU A 61 15.27 2.00 -8.55
CA LEU A 61 15.40 1.60 -9.95
C LEU A 61 15.11 2.75 -10.93
N ASN A 62 14.11 3.59 -10.62
CA ASN A 62 13.78 4.72 -11.49
C ASN A 62 14.69 5.92 -11.29
N ALA A 63 15.25 6.11 -10.09
CA ALA A 63 16.29 7.11 -9.84
C ALA A 63 17.57 6.77 -10.62
N LYS A 64 17.97 5.48 -10.62
CA LYS A 64 19.10 4.99 -11.43
C LYS A 64 18.89 5.25 -12.93
N ASN A 65 17.65 5.13 -13.41
CA ASN A 65 17.28 5.42 -14.80
C ASN A 65 16.94 6.91 -15.04
N ARG A 66 17.21 7.82 -14.08
CA ARG A 66 16.91 9.27 -14.12
C ARG A 66 15.45 9.61 -14.47
N ASN A 67 14.52 8.69 -14.23
CA ASN A 67 13.10 8.86 -14.57
C ASN A 67 12.29 9.34 -13.36
N TYR A 68 12.58 10.57 -12.91
CA TYR A 68 11.94 11.18 -11.74
C TYR A 68 10.44 11.39 -11.93
N LYS A 69 9.98 11.59 -13.17
CA LYS A 69 8.55 11.71 -13.50
C LYS A 69 7.75 10.49 -13.03
N LYS A 70 8.30 9.28 -13.19
CA LYS A 70 7.65 8.04 -12.70
C LYS A 70 7.62 7.95 -11.17
N ILE A 71 8.64 8.48 -10.50
CA ILE A 71 8.69 8.51 -9.02
C ILE A 71 7.59 9.44 -8.50
N MET A 72 7.52 10.67 -9.02
CA MET A 72 6.49 11.65 -8.67
C MET A 72 5.07 11.11 -8.90
N LYS A 73 4.80 10.47 -10.04
CA LYS A 73 3.48 9.84 -10.32
C LYS A 73 3.11 8.79 -9.27
N ARG A 74 4.05 7.94 -8.86
CA ARG A 74 3.79 6.92 -7.83
C ARG A 74 3.62 7.52 -6.45
N PHE A 75 4.36 8.58 -6.13
CA PHE A 75 4.20 9.30 -4.87
C PHE A 75 2.81 9.94 -4.79
N ALA A 76 2.38 10.63 -5.85
CA ALA A 76 1.04 11.19 -5.96
C ALA A 76 -0.04 10.10 -5.85
N PHE A 77 0.16 8.96 -6.52
CA PHE A 77 -0.76 7.82 -6.45
C PHE A 77 -0.88 7.25 -5.03
N LEU A 78 0.25 7.12 -4.31
CA LEU A 78 0.27 6.68 -2.92
C LEU A 78 -0.49 7.67 -2.02
N ILE A 79 -0.25 8.98 -2.16
CA ILE A 79 -0.97 10.01 -1.40
C ILE A 79 -2.47 9.94 -1.66
N VAL A 80 -2.89 9.82 -2.92
CA VAL A 80 -4.31 9.75 -3.30
C VAL A 80 -4.96 8.52 -2.68
N ILE A 81 -4.36 7.34 -2.83
CA ILE A 81 -4.89 6.09 -2.26
C ILE A 81 -4.96 6.17 -0.75
N TYR A 82 -3.91 6.69 -0.10
CA TYR A 82 -3.87 6.84 1.34
C TYR A 82 -4.95 7.81 1.83
N GLY A 83 -5.10 8.96 1.18
CA GLY A 83 -6.14 9.94 1.49
C GLY A 83 -7.55 9.38 1.34
N VAL A 84 -7.81 8.66 0.25
CA VAL A 84 -9.11 7.97 0.03
C VAL A 84 -9.35 6.92 1.12
N SER A 85 -8.35 6.13 1.47
CA SER A 85 -8.46 5.10 2.53
C SER A 85 -8.79 5.72 3.88
N VAL A 86 -8.16 6.84 4.23
CA VAL A 86 -8.43 7.57 5.48
C VAL A 86 -9.84 8.15 5.49
N LEU A 87 -10.30 8.74 4.37
CA LEU A 87 -11.67 9.24 4.24
C LEU A 87 -12.69 8.12 4.39
N ILE A 88 -12.48 6.98 3.74
CA ILE A 88 -13.36 5.81 3.86
C ILE A 88 -13.38 5.33 5.31
N LYS A 89 -12.22 5.20 5.96
CA LYS A 89 -12.14 4.79 7.36
C LYS A 89 -12.92 5.73 8.27
N TYR A 90 -12.78 7.04 8.07
CA TYR A 90 -13.51 8.05 8.84
C TYR A 90 -15.02 7.94 8.64
N LEU A 91 -15.48 7.75 7.40
CA LEU A 91 -16.89 7.52 7.10
C LEU A 91 -17.39 6.25 7.78
N VAL A 92 -16.71 5.12 7.60
CA VAL A 92 -17.10 3.83 8.20
C VAL A 92 -17.16 3.92 9.73
N GLN A 93 -16.22 4.61 10.37
CA GLN A 93 -16.20 4.80 11.82
C GLN A 93 -17.29 5.76 12.32
N THR A 94 -17.88 6.59 11.46
CA THR A 94 -19.02 7.45 11.83
C THR A 94 -20.35 6.68 11.83
N TYR A 95 -20.44 5.59 11.07
CA TYR A 95 -21.66 4.79 10.92
C TYR A 95 -21.69 3.51 11.78
N TYR A 96 -20.62 3.20 12.51
CA TYR A 96 -20.45 2.04 13.40
C TYR A 96 -19.92 2.47 14.76
#